data_AF-A0A2H5ZNM1-F1
#
_entry.id   AF-A0A2H5ZNM1-F1
#
_cell.length_a   1.000
_cell.length_b   1.000
_cell.length_c   1.000
_cell.angle_alpha   90.00
_cell.angle_beta   90.00
_cell.angle_gamma   90.00
#
_symmetry.space_group_name_H-M   'P 1'
#
loop_
_entity.id
_entity.type
_entity.pdbx_description
1 polymer ?
#
loop_
_entity_poly.entity_id
_entity_poly.type
_entity_poly.pdbx_seq_one_letter_code
_entity_poly.pdbx_strand_id
1 'polypeptide(L)'
;MMMVDPIFPVTPQKAEALRQRMAQLGIREEDLEESFVRARGKGGQHVNKASTAVHLFHRPSGIRVRCEQERSQALNRYRARQMLCDKLERKIRGEASLEAQRQAKIRRQKRRRSRRAKAKILAEKRARGEIKALRAPVELSEDD
;
A
#
# COMPACT_ATOMS: atom_id res chain seq x y z
N MET A 1 35.81 -19.13 -6.85
CA MET A 1 35.76 -17.88 -6.07
C MET A 1 34.70 -16.98 -6.70
N MET A 2 33.46 -17.00 -6.19
CA MET A 2 32.38 -16.19 -6.78
C MET A 2 32.68 -14.72 -6.51
N MET A 3 33.00 -13.97 -7.57
CA MET A 3 33.23 -12.53 -7.47
C MET A 3 31.94 -11.87 -7.00
N VAL A 4 31.99 -11.26 -5.81
CA VAL A 4 30.89 -10.45 -5.28
C VAL A 4 30.74 -9.22 -6.16
N ASP A 5 29.52 -8.90 -6.57
CA ASP A 5 29.25 -7.70 -7.38
C ASP A 5 29.73 -6.44 -6.65
N PRO A 6 30.49 -5.53 -7.29
CA PRO A 6 31.09 -4.37 -6.61
C PRO A 6 30.05 -3.34 -6.16
N ILE A 7 28.83 -3.40 -6.71
CA ILE A 7 27.78 -2.40 -6.49
C ILE A 7 26.77 -2.87 -5.44
N PHE A 8 26.49 -4.18 -5.38
CA PHE A 8 25.46 -4.75 -4.51
C PHE A 8 26.02 -5.94 -3.73
N PRO A 9 25.82 -5.99 -2.40
CA PRO A 9 26.26 -7.11 -1.56
C PRO A 9 25.28 -8.28 -1.67
N VAL A 10 24.98 -8.72 -2.89
CA VAL A 10 24.06 -9.82 -3.21
C VAL A 10 24.75 -10.79 -4.16
N THR A 11 24.14 -11.97 -4.39
CA THR A 11 24.66 -12.92 -5.37
C THR A 11 24.65 -12.31 -6.78
N PRO A 12 25.66 -12.60 -7.63
CA PRO A 12 25.73 -12.04 -8.98
C PRO A 12 24.46 -12.26 -9.81
N GLN A 13 23.85 -13.46 -9.67
CA GLN A 13 22.58 -13.79 -10.29
C GLN A 13 21.44 -12.81 -9.95
N LYS A 14 21.36 -12.36 -8.69
CA LYS A 14 20.32 -11.41 -8.25
C LYS A 14 20.60 -10.00 -8.78
N ALA A 15 21.87 -9.60 -8.79
CA ALA A 15 22.28 -8.31 -9.33
C ALA A 15 21.99 -8.23 -10.84
N GLU A 16 22.32 -9.27 -11.59
CA GLU A 16 22.04 -9.36 -13.02
C GLU A 16 20.53 -9.37 -13.32
N ALA A 17 19.75 -10.16 -12.58
CA ALA A 17 18.29 -10.17 -12.71
C ALA A 17 17.68 -8.78 -12.48
N LEU A 18 18.20 -8.02 -11.52
CA LEU A 18 17.77 -6.64 -11.29
C LEU A 18 18.12 -5.73 -12.48
N ARG A 19 19.36 -5.82 -13.01
CA ARG A 19 19.78 -5.03 -14.18
C ARG A 19 18.91 -5.34 -15.40
N GLN A 20 18.63 -6.62 -15.66
CA GLN A 20 17.76 -7.06 -16.74
C GLN A 20 16.34 -6.50 -16.57
N ARG A 21 15.78 -6.56 -15.35
CA ARG A 21 14.46 -6.00 -15.06
C ARG A 21 14.40 -4.48 -15.24
N MET A 22 15.45 -3.76 -14.83
CA MET A 22 15.57 -2.32 -15.05
C MET A 22 15.63 -2.00 -16.55
N ALA A 23 16.42 -2.75 -17.32
CA ALA A 23 16.51 -2.58 -18.78
C ALA A 23 15.16 -2.85 -19.48
N GLN A 24 14.43 -3.89 -19.09
CA GLN A 24 13.09 -4.18 -19.62
C GLN A 24 12.09 -3.05 -19.36
N LEU A 25 12.24 -2.34 -18.24
CA LEU A 25 11.42 -1.19 -17.89
C LEU A 25 11.96 0.15 -18.41
N GLY A 26 13.05 0.12 -19.19
CA GLY A 26 13.70 1.31 -19.72
C GLY A 26 14.35 2.21 -18.66
N ILE A 27 14.62 1.68 -17.46
CA ILE A 27 15.31 2.42 -16.40
C ILE A 27 16.81 2.34 -16.65
N ARG A 28 17.46 3.51 -16.81
CA ARG A 28 18.91 3.63 -16.92
C ARG A 28 19.51 4.20 -15.64
N GLU A 29 20.77 3.88 -15.34
CA GLU A 29 21.41 4.33 -14.11
C GLU A 29 21.72 5.84 -14.15
N GLU A 30 21.94 6.43 -15.33
CA GLU A 30 22.15 7.88 -15.50
C GLU A 30 20.92 8.73 -15.14
N ASP A 31 19.73 8.14 -15.23
CA ASP A 31 18.46 8.81 -14.94
C ASP A 31 18.11 8.80 -13.44
N LEU A 32 18.91 8.09 -12.64
CA LEU A 32 18.70 7.93 -11.21
C LEU A 32 19.51 8.93 -10.41
N GLU A 33 18.82 9.75 -9.63
CA GLU A 33 19.41 10.57 -8.59
C GLU A 33 19.34 9.79 -7.26
N GLU A 34 20.51 9.44 -6.74
CA GLU A 34 20.66 8.72 -5.47
C GLU A 34 21.15 9.68 -4.39
N SER A 35 20.51 9.67 -3.23
CA SER A 35 20.88 10.46 -2.07
C SER A 35 20.82 9.62 -0.80
N PHE A 36 21.75 9.85 0.11
CA PHE A 36 21.85 9.09 1.36
C PHE A 36 21.48 9.98 2.54
N VAL A 37 20.55 9.50 3.35
CA VAL A 37 20.08 10.22 4.53
C VAL A 37 20.14 9.32 5.76
N ARG A 38 20.02 9.94 6.94
CA ARG A 38 19.86 9.19 8.19
C ARG A 38 18.48 8.55 8.26
N ALA A 39 18.44 7.31 8.75
CA ALA A 39 17.19 6.59 8.92
C ALA A 39 16.33 7.23 10.03
N ARG A 40 15.01 7.09 9.95
CA ARG A 40 14.07 7.59 10.98
C ARG A 40 13.53 6.45 11.84
N GLY A 41 13.37 6.65 13.15
CA GLY A 41 12.72 5.68 14.04
C GLY A 41 13.22 5.73 15.49
N LYS A 42 12.63 4.89 16.37
CA LYS A 42 13.12 4.67 17.75
C LYS A 42 14.54 4.11 17.65
N GLY A 43 15.50 4.89 18.15
CA GLY A 43 16.90 4.83 17.74
C GLY A 43 17.83 4.00 18.64
N GLY A 44 18.99 3.70 18.07
CA GLY A 44 20.23 3.28 18.73
C GLY A 44 21.41 3.99 18.05
N GLN A 45 22.64 3.79 18.53
CA GLN A 45 23.82 4.53 18.04
C GLN A 45 23.99 4.47 16.51
N HIS A 46 23.72 3.31 15.92
CA HIS A 46 23.83 3.10 14.47
C HIS A 46 22.81 3.92 13.67
N VAL A 47 21.54 3.97 14.09
CA VAL A 47 20.46 4.71 13.40
C VAL A 47 20.72 6.22 13.41
N ASN A 48 21.28 6.73 14.52
CA ASN A 48 21.52 8.16 14.69
C ASN A 48 22.77 8.66 13.92
N LYS A 49 23.80 7.82 13.80
CA LYS A 49 25.08 8.21 13.18
C LYS A 49 25.18 7.85 11.71
N ALA A 50 24.64 6.70 11.30
CA ALA A 50 24.85 6.16 9.96
C ALA A 50 23.81 6.68 8.96
N SER A 51 24.27 7.22 7.83
CA SER A 51 23.43 7.66 6.71
C SER A 51 23.08 6.47 5.78
N THR A 52 22.38 5.48 6.32
CA THR A 52 22.11 4.22 5.62
C THR A 52 20.84 4.22 4.78
N ALA A 53 19.95 5.20 4.99
CA ALA A 53 18.71 5.29 4.24
C ALA A 53 18.97 5.85 2.84
N VAL A 54 18.44 5.18 1.83
CA VAL A 54 18.61 5.53 0.42
C VAL A 54 17.34 6.21 -0.09
N HIS A 55 17.50 7.39 -0.65
CA HIS A 55 16.49 8.10 -1.42
C HIS A 55 16.89 8.00 -2.89
N LEU A 56 16.00 7.45 -3.69
CA LEU A 56 16.21 7.23 -5.12
C LEU A 56 15.11 7.96 -5.87
N PHE A 57 15.50 8.86 -6.77
CA PHE A 57 14.59 9.58 -7.65
C PHE A 57 14.90 9.22 -9.10
N HIS A 58 13.88 8.78 -9.82
CA HIS A 58 13.97 8.52 -11.25
C HIS A 58 13.41 9.72 -11.99
N ARG A 59 14.30 10.49 -12.63
CA ARG A 59 13.97 11.74 -13.32
C ARG A 59 12.85 11.59 -14.36
N PRO A 60 12.92 10.64 -15.33
CA PRO A 60 11.95 10.61 -16.42
C PRO A 60 10.57 10.11 -15.99
N SER A 61 10.45 9.21 -15.00
CA SER A 61 9.13 8.77 -14.52
C SER A 61 8.55 9.63 -13.40
N GLY A 62 9.36 10.51 -12.81
CA GLY A 62 9.01 11.34 -11.65
C GLY A 62 8.83 10.55 -10.34
N ILE A 63 9.20 9.26 -10.29
CA ILE A 63 8.95 8.39 -9.14
C ILE A 63 10.08 8.56 -8.11
N ARG A 64 9.69 8.83 -6.86
CA ARG A 64 10.59 8.84 -5.69
C ARG A 64 10.40 7.58 -4.84
N VAL A 65 11.50 6.99 -4.40
CA VAL A 65 11.55 5.81 -3.54
C VAL A 65 12.49 6.08 -2.38
N ARG A 66 12.09 5.68 -1.18
CA ARG A 66 12.91 5.69 0.01
C ARG A 66 13.00 4.27 0.55
N CYS A 67 14.21 3.83 0.90
CA CYS A 67 14.47 2.53 1.51
C CYS A 67 15.41 2.69 2.71
N GLU A 68 15.00 2.18 3.87
CA GLU A 68 15.77 2.24 5.13
C GLU A 68 15.63 0.95 5.95
N GLN A 69 15.34 -0.17 5.28
CA GLN A 69 15.02 -1.45 5.94
C GLN A 69 16.27 -2.12 6.52
N GLU A 70 17.40 -2.00 5.83
CA GLU A 70 18.63 -2.72 6.15
C GLU A 70 19.65 -1.82 6.84
N ARG A 71 20.55 -2.44 7.62
CA ARG A 71 21.68 -1.71 8.23
C ARG A 71 22.73 -1.28 7.21
N SER A 72 22.86 -1.99 6.09
CA SER A 72 23.82 -1.68 5.03
C SER A 72 23.22 -0.75 3.98
N GLN A 73 23.94 0.34 3.69
CA GLN A 73 23.60 1.27 2.61
C GLN A 73 23.52 0.54 1.26
N ALA A 74 24.50 -0.30 0.93
CA ALA A 74 24.55 -0.98 -0.37
C ALA A 74 23.38 -1.97 -0.57
N LEU A 75 22.93 -2.62 0.51
CA LEU A 75 21.73 -3.45 0.44
C LEU A 75 20.45 -2.61 0.28
N ASN A 76 20.37 -1.46 0.96
CA ASN A 76 19.27 -0.50 0.75
C ASN A 76 19.27 0.06 -0.69
N ARG A 77 20.43 0.24 -1.32
CA ARG A 77 20.54 0.66 -2.74
C ARG A 77 19.93 -0.36 -3.69
N TYR A 78 20.24 -1.65 -3.48
CA TYR A 78 19.66 -2.76 -4.23
C TYR A 78 18.13 -2.80 -4.05
N ARG A 79 17.65 -2.73 -2.80
CA ARG A 79 16.23 -2.73 -2.47
C ARG A 79 15.49 -1.52 -3.03
N ALA A 80 16.09 -0.33 -3.00
CA ALA A 80 15.50 0.89 -3.55
C ALA A 80 15.25 0.75 -5.06
N ARG A 81 16.19 0.16 -5.81
CA ARG A 81 16.04 -0.14 -7.25
C ARG A 81 14.95 -1.18 -7.51
N GLN A 82 14.88 -2.25 -6.69
CA GLN A 82 13.77 -3.21 -6.78
C GLN A 82 12.41 -2.54 -6.57
N MET A 83 12.30 -1.71 -5.52
CA MET A 83 11.07 -0.97 -5.22
C MET A 83 10.70 0.02 -6.33
N LEU A 84 11.68 0.64 -6.99
CA LEU A 84 11.45 1.51 -8.14
C LEU A 84 10.85 0.71 -9.31
N CYS A 85 11.43 -0.45 -9.63
CA CYS A 85 10.90 -1.34 -10.66
C CYS A 85 9.45 -1.75 -10.35
N ASP A 86 9.18 -2.18 -9.11
CA ASP A 86 7.83 -2.56 -8.68
C ASP A 86 6.83 -1.40 -8.79
N LYS A 87 7.24 -0.17 -8.43
CA LYS A 87 6.38 1.02 -8.57
C LYS A 87 6.12 1.36 -10.04
N LEU A 88 7.13 1.24 -10.89
CA LEU A 88 6.99 1.53 -12.31
C LEU A 88 6.11 0.48 -13.00
N GLU A 89 6.32 -0.80 -12.73
CA GLU A 89 5.42 -1.88 -13.16
C GLU A 89 4.00 -1.67 -12.67
N ARG A 90 3.82 -1.27 -11.40
CA ARG A 90 2.49 -0.93 -10.87
C ARG A 90 1.91 0.30 -11.51
N LYS A 91 2.69 1.26 -12.01
CA LYS A 91 2.17 2.41 -12.75
C LYS A 91 1.66 1.95 -14.12
N ILE A 92 2.47 1.16 -14.83
CA ILE A 92 2.15 0.58 -16.14
C ILE A 92 0.93 -0.35 -16.05
N ARG A 93 0.89 -1.28 -15.07
CA ARG A 93 -0.25 -2.18 -14.81
C ARG A 93 -1.40 -1.49 -14.08
N GLY A 94 -1.11 -0.40 -13.39
CA GLY A 94 -2.03 0.28 -12.47
C GLY A 94 -3.13 1.04 -13.16
N GLU A 95 -2.93 1.47 -14.40
CA GLU A 95 -4.03 1.95 -15.24
C GLU A 95 -5.12 0.87 -15.35
N ALA A 96 -4.73 -0.38 -15.62
CA ALA A 96 -5.66 -1.52 -15.60
C ALA A 96 -6.20 -1.84 -14.18
N SER A 97 -5.39 -1.65 -13.12
CA SER A 97 -5.83 -1.92 -11.74
C SER A 97 -6.74 -0.84 -11.15
N LEU A 98 -6.59 0.44 -11.52
CA LEU A 98 -7.47 1.53 -11.07
C LEU A 98 -8.87 1.33 -11.62
N GLU A 99 -8.98 0.92 -12.88
CA GLU A 99 -10.23 0.47 -13.47
C GLU A 99 -10.82 -0.73 -12.75
N ALA A 100 -10.01 -1.76 -12.48
CA ALA A 100 -10.44 -2.92 -11.71
C ALA A 100 -10.87 -2.56 -10.28
N GLN A 101 -10.17 -1.62 -9.62
CA GLN A 101 -10.51 -1.11 -8.29
C GLN A 101 -11.80 -0.28 -8.32
N ARG A 102 -11.98 0.56 -9.34
CA ARG A 102 -13.22 1.34 -9.55
C ARG A 102 -14.40 0.40 -9.79
N GLN A 103 -14.23 -0.62 -10.62
CA GLN A 103 -15.23 -1.65 -10.85
C GLN A 103 -15.51 -2.48 -9.60
N ALA A 104 -14.50 -2.85 -8.82
CA ALA A 104 -14.67 -3.54 -7.53
C ALA A 104 -15.43 -2.66 -6.52
N LYS A 105 -15.15 -1.35 -6.47
CA LYS A 105 -15.88 -0.38 -5.64
C LYS A 105 -17.35 -0.27 -6.05
N ILE A 106 -17.63 -0.14 -7.35
CA ILE A 106 -19.00 -0.13 -7.90
C ILE A 106 -19.72 -1.44 -7.56
N ARG A 107 -19.06 -2.59 -7.73
CA ARG A 107 -19.61 -3.91 -7.42
C ARG A 107 -19.92 -4.07 -5.94
N ARG A 108 -19.07 -3.52 -5.06
CA ARG A 108 -19.29 -3.47 -3.60
C ARG A 108 -20.47 -2.57 -3.23
N GLN A 109 -20.60 -1.40 -3.85
CA GLN A 109 -21.71 -0.47 -3.62
C GLN A 109 -23.05 -1.03 -4.10
N LYS A 110 -23.07 -1.69 -5.26
CA LYS A 110 -24.28 -2.33 -5.83
C LYS A 110 -24.60 -3.70 -5.22
N ARG A 111 -23.79 -4.18 -4.27
CA ARG A 111 -23.99 -5.49 -3.65
C ARG A 111 -25.30 -5.51 -2.86
N ARG A 112 -26.23 -6.38 -3.26
CA ARG A 112 -27.48 -6.61 -2.51
C ARG A 112 -27.16 -7.06 -1.08
N ARG A 113 -27.85 -6.47 -0.09
CA ARG A 113 -27.78 -6.92 1.31
C ARG A 113 -28.21 -8.39 1.42
N SER A 114 -27.52 -9.15 2.27
CA SER A 114 -27.80 -10.58 2.49
C SER A 114 -29.21 -10.77 3.06
N ARG A 115 -29.80 -11.98 2.84
CA ARG A 115 -31.12 -12.33 3.37
C ARG A 115 -31.18 -12.17 4.89
N ARG A 116 -30.12 -12.57 5.59
CA ARG A 116 -29.98 -12.42 7.05
C ARG A 116 -29.95 -10.95 7.49
N ALA A 117 -29.20 -10.09 6.80
CA ALA A 117 -29.16 -8.66 7.11
C ALA A 117 -30.52 -7.99 6.90
N LYS A 118 -31.25 -8.36 5.84
CA LYS A 118 -32.62 -7.88 5.60
C LYS A 118 -33.59 -8.35 6.69
N ALA A 119 -33.51 -9.61 7.09
CA ALA A 119 -34.35 -10.17 8.15
C ALA A 119 -34.11 -9.47 9.50
N LYS A 120 -32.84 -9.20 9.85
CA LYS A 120 -32.50 -8.45 11.07
C LYS A 120 -33.10 -7.05 11.07
N ILE A 121 -32.97 -6.31 9.96
CA ILE A 121 -33.54 -4.96 9.83
C ILE A 121 -35.06 -4.98 9.97
N LEU A 122 -35.73 -5.98 9.37
CA LEU A 122 -37.18 -6.10 9.47
C LEU A 122 -37.62 -6.40 10.91
N ALA A 123 -36.91 -7.27 11.62
CA ALA A 123 -37.17 -7.57 13.02
C ALA A 123 -36.97 -6.33 13.92
N GLU A 124 -35.88 -5.58 13.73
CA GLU A 124 -35.63 -4.33 14.46
C GLU A 124 -36.72 -3.28 14.18
N LYS A 125 -37.22 -3.18 12.95
CA LYS A 125 -38.33 -2.29 12.61
C LYS A 125 -39.63 -2.69 13.30
N ARG A 126 -39.94 -3.98 13.37
CA ARG A 126 -41.14 -4.50 14.06
C ARG A 126 -41.09 -4.19 15.54
N ALA A 127 -39.99 -4.55 16.21
CA ALA A 127 -39.79 -4.27 17.64
C ALA A 127 -39.89 -2.77 17.95
N ARG A 128 -39.32 -1.90 17.10
CA ARG A 128 -39.44 -0.45 17.28
C ARG A 128 -40.87 0.06 17.05
N GLY A 129 -41.64 -0.59 16.17
CA GLY A 129 -43.06 -0.30 15.95
C GLY A 129 -43.90 -0.66 17.17
N GLU A 130 -43.68 -1.85 17.74
CA GLU A 130 -44.35 -2.32 18.96
C GLU A 130 -44.10 -1.36 20.14
N ILE A 131 -42.84 -0.97 20.36
CA ILE A 131 -42.48 0.01 21.39
C ILE A 131 -43.20 1.35 21.18
N LYS A 132 -43.37 1.80 19.93
CA LYS A 132 -44.08 3.05 19.63
C LYS A 132 -45.58 2.94 19.87
N ALA A 133 -46.18 1.81 19.53
CA ALA A 133 -47.60 1.56 19.77
C ALA A 133 -47.92 1.58 21.26
N LEU A 134 -47.07 0.95 22.08
CA LEU A 134 -47.18 0.97 23.54
C LEU A 134 -46.98 2.35 24.17
N ARG A 135 -46.34 3.28 23.46
CA ARG A 135 -46.14 4.67 23.89
C ARG A 135 -47.13 5.63 23.26
N ALA A 136 -48.07 5.13 22.45
CA ALA A 136 -49.14 5.96 21.93
C ALA A 136 -50.02 6.44 23.11
N PRO A 137 -50.53 7.67 23.07
CA PRO A 137 -51.40 8.17 24.12
C PRO A 137 -52.62 7.25 24.26
N VAL A 138 -52.89 6.84 25.49
CA VAL A 138 -54.09 6.07 25.83
C VAL A 138 -55.23 7.08 25.91
N GLU A 139 -56.33 6.86 25.19
CA GLU A 139 -57.56 7.63 25.43
C GLU A 139 -58.09 7.25 26.81
N LEU A 140 -58.11 8.22 27.72
CA LEU A 140 -58.80 8.12 29.00
C LEU A 140 -60.29 8.30 28.71
N SER A 141 -61.08 7.25 28.92
CA SER A 141 -62.55 7.36 28.97
C SER A 141 -62.95 8.05 30.27
N GLU A 142 -63.63 9.18 30.17
CA GLU A 142 -64.11 10.02 31.28
C GLU A 142 -65.35 9.43 31.98
N ASP A 143 -65.30 8.18 32.43
CA ASP A 143 -66.38 7.58 33.22
C ASP A 143 -65.81 6.63 34.30
N ASP A 144 -65.53 7.19 35.49
CA ASP A 144 -65.68 6.58 36.83
C ASP A 144 -65.35 7.61 37.94
#